data_AF-A0A6M0BK76-F1
#
_entry.id   AF-A0A6M0BK76-F1
#
_cell.length_a   1.000
_cell.length_b   1.000
_cell.length_c   1.000
_cell.angle_alpha   90.00
_cell.angle_beta   90.00
_cell.angle_gamma   90.00
#
_symmetry.space_group_name_H-M   'P 1'
#
loop_
_entity.id
_entity.type
_entity.pdbx_description
1 polymer ?
#
loop_
_entity_poly.entity_id
_entity_poly.type
_entity_poly.pdbx_seq_one_letter_code
_entity_poly.pdbx_strand_id
1 'polypeptide(L)'
;MKIAIAQLNPTIGDITGNAQQILEVANTAASQDVRLLLTPELSLCGYPPRDLLLNPKFRESMTTQVQQLAQQLPLSLAVLVGTVTRNTKAELAGGKPLYNSIALLEGGKVRQIFHKRLLPTYDVFDEN
;
A
#
# COMPACT_ATOMS: atom_id res chain seq x y z
N MET A 1 -7.37 22.76 2.98
CA MET A 1 -6.57 21.54 2.69
C MET A 1 -7.29 20.77 1.59
N LYS A 2 -6.62 20.46 0.47
CA LYS A 2 -7.18 19.69 -0.65
C LYS A 2 -6.80 18.21 -0.51
N ILE A 3 -7.76 17.31 -0.69
CA ILE A 3 -7.58 15.86 -0.64
C ILE A 3 -8.03 15.28 -1.97
N ALA A 4 -7.28 14.33 -2.51
CA ALA A 4 -7.66 13.56 -3.68
C ALA A 4 -7.86 12.08 -3.31
N ILE A 5 -8.78 11.44 -4.02
CA ILE A 5 -9.06 10.01 -3.91
C ILE A 5 -8.69 9.39 -5.25
N ALA A 6 -7.67 8.54 -5.26
CA ALA A 6 -7.24 7.82 -6.45
C ALA A 6 -8.13 6.59 -6.64
N GLN A 7 -9.10 6.66 -7.55
CA GLN A 7 -9.88 5.49 -7.94
C GLN A 7 -9.10 4.70 -8.99
N LEU A 8 -8.18 3.85 -8.51
CA LEU A 8 -7.28 3.03 -9.35
C LEU A 8 -7.92 1.69 -9.73
N ASN A 9 -7.38 1.07 -10.78
CA ASN A 9 -7.68 -0.31 -11.17
C ASN A 9 -6.39 -1.16 -11.14
N PRO A 10 -5.90 -1.54 -9.94
CA PRO A 10 -4.62 -2.23 -9.82
C PRO A 10 -4.69 -3.65 -10.40
N THR A 11 -3.63 -4.07 -11.09
CA THR A 11 -3.47 -5.44 -11.57
C THR A 11 -2.86 -6.29 -10.46
N ILE A 12 -3.51 -7.40 -10.10
CA ILE A 12 -3.00 -8.30 -9.06
C ILE A 12 -1.62 -8.82 -9.45
N GLY A 13 -0.64 -8.59 -8.57
CA GLY A 13 0.73 -9.06 -8.74
C GLY A 13 1.68 -8.11 -9.50
N ASP A 14 1.15 -7.13 -10.23
CA ASP A 14 1.97 -6.16 -10.99
C ASP A 14 2.41 -4.99 -10.11
N ILE A 15 3.34 -5.26 -9.18
CA ILE A 15 3.80 -4.28 -8.19
C ILE A 15 4.40 -3.03 -8.86
N THR A 16 5.20 -3.21 -9.91
CA THR A 16 5.84 -2.10 -10.62
C THR A 16 4.83 -1.27 -11.39
N GLY A 17 3.94 -1.90 -12.16
CA GLY A 17 2.91 -1.19 -12.92
C GLY A 17 1.92 -0.45 -12.02
N ASN A 18 1.52 -1.06 -10.90
CA ASN A 18 0.65 -0.41 -9.93
C ASN A 18 1.33 0.78 -9.23
N ALA A 19 2.62 0.67 -8.89
CA ALA A 19 3.38 1.78 -8.33
C ALA A 19 3.50 2.95 -9.32
N GLN A 20 3.68 2.65 -10.60
CA GLN A 20 3.72 3.66 -11.66
C GLN A 20 2.37 4.39 -11.78
N GLN A 21 1.24 3.67 -11.76
CA GLN A 21 -0.09 4.28 -11.74
C GLN A 21 -0.30 5.21 -10.54
N ILE A 22 0.16 4.79 -9.35
CA ILE A 22 0.08 5.63 -8.14
C ILE A 22 0.92 6.90 -8.31
N LEU A 23 2.14 6.79 -8.85
CA LEU A 23 3.04 7.92 -9.08
C LEU A 23 2.45 8.92 -10.08
N GLU A 24 1.84 8.45 -11.17
CA GLU A 24 1.19 9.30 -12.18
C GLU A 24 0.03 10.11 -11.60
N VAL A 25 -0.85 9.46 -10.82
CA VAL A 25 -1.94 10.14 -10.13
C VAL A 25 -1.42 11.10 -9.06
N ALA A 26 -0.35 10.74 -8.34
CA ALA A 26 0.28 11.62 -7.38
C ALA A 26 0.86 12.89 -8.01
N ASN A 27 1.51 12.78 -9.17
CA ASN A 27 2.01 13.94 -9.92
C ASN A 27 0.87 14.85 -10.37
N THR A 28 -0.23 14.27 -10.83
CA THR A 28 -1.43 15.02 -11.22
C THR A 28 -2.09 15.70 -10.02
N ALA A 29 -2.16 15.03 -8.87
CA ALA A 29 -2.71 15.60 -7.65
C ALA A 29 -1.84 16.77 -7.13
N ALA A 30 -0.52 16.61 -7.16
CA ALA A 30 0.42 17.64 -6.72
C ALA A 30 0.32 18.91 -7.58
N SER A 31 0.10 18.79 -8.89
CA SER A 31 -0.09 19.96 -9.77
C SER A 31 -1.39 20.73 -9.52
N GLN A 32 -2.31 20.16 -8.73
CA GLN A 32 -3.59 20.76 -8.33
C GLN A 32 -3.59 21.27 -6.87
N ASP A 33 -2.42 21.39 -6.25
CA ASP A 33 -2.19 21.75 -4.85
C ASP A 33 -2.84 20.79 -3.83
N VAL A 34 -3.04 19.53 -4.21
CA VAL A 34 -3.48 18.49 -3.27
C VAL A 34 -2.40 18.28 -2.22
N ARG A 35 -2.81 18.12 -0.96
CA ARG A 35 -1.91 17.88 0.18
C ARG A 35 -1.95 16.44 0.68
N LEU A 36 -3.01 15.70 0.37
CA LEU A 36 -3.17 14.29 0.70
C LEU A 36 -3.83 13.52 -0.45
N LEU A 37 -3.22 12.42 -0.89
CA LEU A 37 -3.79 11.47 -1.83
C LEU A 37 -4.08 10.14 -1.12
N LEU A 38 -5.29 9.62 -1.30
CA LEU A 38 -5.70 8.31 -0.81
C LEU A 38 -5.73 7.29 -1.95
N THR A 39 -5.10 6.14 -1.79
CA THR A 39 -5.24 5.01 -2.72
C THR A 39 -6.16 3.92 -2.16
N PRO A 40 -6.64 2.97 -2.99
CA PRO A 40 -7.43 1.84 -2.53
C PRO A 40 -6.65 0.87 -1.64
N GLU A 41 -7.37 -0.03 -0.99
CA GLU A 41 -6.82 -1.15 -0.24
C GLU A 41 -5.89 -2.01 -1.11
N LEU A 42 -4.74 -2.41 -0.55
CA LEU A 42 -3.70 -3.18 -1.23
C LEU A 42 -3.35 -2.66 -2.64
N SER A 43 -3.49 -1.36 -2.90
CA SER A 43 -3.31 -0.77 -4.23
C SER A 43 -1.95 -1.06 -4.87
N LEU A 44 -0.91 -1.32 -4.08
CA LEU A 44 0.41 -1.65 -4.60
C LEU A 44 0.47 -3.03 -5.26
N CYS A 45 -0.21 -4.03 -4.71
CA CYS A 45 -0.17 -5.40 -5.21
C CYS A 45 -1.48 -5.88 -5.84
N GLY A 46 -2.54 -5.07 -5.76
CA GLY A 46 -3.89 -5.44 -6.15
C GLY A 46 -4.59 -6.32 -5.12
N TYR A 47 -5.92 -6.40 -5.24
CA TYR A 47 -6.77 -7.10 -4.28
C TYR A 47 -7.75 -8.05 -5.00
N PRO A 48 -7.95 -9.30 -4.53
CA PRO A 48 -7.22 -9.97 -3.46
C PRO A 48 -5.94 -10.67 -3.96
N PRO A 49 -4.77 -10.54 -3.29
CA PRO A 49 -3.53 -11.17 -3.74
C PRO A 49 -3.42 -12.67 -3.43
N ARG A 50 -4.25 -13.19 -2.52
CA ARG A 50 -4.30 -14.62 -2.12
C ARG A 50 -2.90 -15.21 -1.85
N ASP A 51 -2.61 -16.39 -2.37
CA ASP A 51 -1.38 -17.15 -2.13
C ASP A 51 -0.09 -16.47 -2.62
N LEU A 52 -0.18 -15.40 -3.43
CA LEU A 52 1.00 -14.58 -3.75
C LEU A 52 1.68 -14.05 -2.49
N LEU A 53 0.89 -13.81 -1.42
CA LEU A 53 1.41 -13.39 -0.13
C LEU A 53 2.29 -14.45 0.56
N LEU A 54 2.18 -15.73 0.18
CA LEU A 54 3.03 -16.80 0.70
C LEU A 54 4.45 -16.74 0.12
N ASN A 55 4.64 -16.13 -1.06
CA ASN A 55 5.92 -16.02 -1.74
C ASN A 55 6.81 -14.93 -1.07
N PRO A 56 7.96 -15.30 -0.48
CA PRO A 56 8.86 -14.33 0.17
C PRO A 56 9.37 -13.23 -0.77
N LYS A 57 9.68 -13.57 -2.02
CA LYS A 57 10.18 -12.59 -3.02
C LYS A 57 9.12 -11.56 -3.37
N PHE A 58 7.85 -11.97 -3.40
CA PHE A 58 6.73 -11.06 -3.62
C PHE A 58 6.57 -10.06 -2.47
N ARG A 59 6.79 -10.51 -1.23
CA ARG A 59 6.77 -9.62 -0.05
C ARG A 59 7.94 -8.66 -0.01
N GLU A 60 9.12 -9.13 -0.41
CA GLU A 60 10.33 -8.31 -0.49
C GLU A 60 10.20 -7.24 -1.58
N SER A 61 9.63 -7.57 -2.74
CA SER A 61 9.39 -6.60 -3.80
C SER A 61 8.39 -5.53 -3.37
N MET A 62 7.30 -5.88 -2.67
CA MET A 62 6.39 -4.87 -2.08
C MET A 62 7.12 -3.93 -1.11
N THR A 63 7.96 -4.49 -0.22
CA THR A 63 8.71 -3.69 0.76
C THR A 63 9.66 -2.71 0.06
N THR A 64 10.39 -3.19 -0.94
CA THR A 64 11.31 -2.37 -1.75
C THR A 64 10.55 -1.29 -2.52
N GLN A 65 9.45 -1.65 -3.17
CA GLN A 65 8.68 -0.74 -4.00
C GLN A 65 8.04 0.39 -3.18
N VAL A 66 7.56 0.13 -1.95
CA VAL A 66 7.06 1.18 -1.05
C VAL A 66 8.14 2.23 -0.76
N GLN A 67 9.39 1.80 -0.52
CA GLN A 67 10.50 2.73 -0.25
C GLN A 67 10.87 3.53 -1.49
N GLN A 68 10.94 2.88 -2.66
CA GLN A 68 11.22 3.55 -3.92
C GLN A 68 10.13 4.57 -4.27
N LEU A 69 8.87 4.20 -4.12
CA LEU A 69 7.74 5.09 -4.35
C LEU A 69 7.81 6.30 -3.41
N ALA A 70 8.14 6.11 -2.13
CA ALA A 70 8.29 7.21 -1.19
C ALA A 70 9.32 8.25 -1.64
N GLN A 71 10.40 7.83 -2.29
CA GLN A 71 11.46 8.69 -2.82
C GLN A 71 11.08 9.39 -4.13
N GLN A 72 10.21 8.76 -4.93
CA GLN A 72 9.78 9.27 -6.25
C GLN A 72 8.60 10.25 -6.15
N LEU A 73 7.79 10.15 -5.10
CA LEU A 73 6.60 10.98 -4.91
C LEU A 73 6.94 12.48 -4.74
N PRO A 74 6.06 13.39 -5.20
CA PRO A 74 6.22 14.83 -4.97
C PRO A 74 6.38 15.17 -3.48
N LEU A 75 7.43 15.92 -3.14
CA LEU A 75 7.75 16.24 -1.73
C LEU A 75 6.65 17.04 -0.99
N SER A 76 5.80 17.75 -1.72
CA SER A 76 4.69 18.56 -1.18
C SER A 76 3.42 17.76 -0.85
N LEU A 77 3.35 16.50 -1.29
CA LEU A 77 2.17 15.65 -1.21
C LEU A 77 2.40 14.48 -0.25
N ALA A 78 1.45 14.27 0.66
CA ALA A 78 1.35 13.03 1.42
C ALA A 78 0.52 12.01 0.63
N VAL A 79 0.95 10.75 0.57
CA VAL A 79 0.22 9.67 -0.11
C VAL A 79 0.04 8.49 0.83
N LEU A 80 -1.20 8.03 0.97
CA LEU A 80 -1.54 6.81 1.68
C LEU A 80 -1.65 5.65 0.68
N VAL A 81 -0.72 4.70 0.74
CA VAL A 81 -0.59 3.58 -0.20
C VAL A 81 -0.95 2.25 0.47
N GLY A 82 -1.97 1.57 -0.05
CA GLY A 82 -2.34 0.21 0.38
C GLY A 82 -1.24 -0.82 0.06
N THR A 83 -0.81 -1.58 1.07
CA THR A 83 0.29 -2.54 0.96
C THR A 83 0.18 -3.64 2.03
N VAL A 84 1.10 -4.60 2.00
CA VAL A 84 1.24 -5.64 3.03
C VAL A 84 2.52 -5.43 3.81
N THR A 85 2.48 -5.58 5.13
CA THR A 85 3.67 -5.52 6.00
C THR A 85 3.81 -6.74 6.88
N ARG A 86 5.03 -7.05 7.34
CA ARG A 86 5.28 -8.22 8.19
C ARG A 86 4.73 -8.00 9.60
N ASN A 87 4.07 -9.02 10.14
CA ASN A 87 3.75 -9.12 11.56
C ASN A 87 4.92 -9.75 12.32
N THR A 88 5.79 -8.93 12.90
CA THR A 88 6.96 -9.40 13.67
C THR A 88 6.59 -10.09 14.97
N LYS A 89 5.34 -9.94 15.45
CA LYS A 89 4.85 -10.59 16.67
C LYS A 89 4.23 -11.95 16.42
N ALA A 90 4.02 -12.35 15.17
CA ALA A 90 3.32 -13.60 14.82
C ALA A 90 3.99 -14.83 15.44
N GLU A 91 5.33 -14.88 15.45
CA GLU A 91 6.09 -16.00 16.00
C GLU A 91 6.01 -16.07 17.55
N LEU A 92 5.78 -14.94 18.22
CA LEU A 92 5.78 -14.83 19.69
C LEU A 92 4.37 -14.91 20.29
N ALA A 93 3.39 -14.32 19.63
CA ALA A 93 2.02 -14.16 20.12
C ALA A 93 0.99 -15.00 19.34
N GLY A 94 1.44 -15.75 18.32
CA GLY A 94 0.56 -16.39 17.35
C GLY A 94 -0.06 -15.40 16.35
N GLY A 95 -0.85 -15.92 15.41
CA GLY A 95 -1.53 -15.14 14.38
C GLY A 95 -0.83 -15.14 13.02
N LYS A 96 -1.39 -14.41 12.05
CA LYS A 96 -0.86 -14.38 10.67
C LYS A 96 0.47 -13.63 10.58
N PRO A 97 1.36 -14.07 9.67
CA PRO A 97 2.68 -13.47 9.51
C PRO A 97 2.66 -12.10 8.84
N LEU A 98 1.50 -11.61 8.38
CA LEU A 98 1.34 -10.40 7.59
C LEU A 98 0.16 -9.57 8.06
N TYR A 99 0.26 -8.25 7.89
CA TYR A 99 -0.82 -7.30 8.06
C TYR A 99 -1.23 -6.71 6.71
N ASN A 100 -2.53 -6.68 6.46
CA ASN A 100 -3.10 -5.72 5.51
C ASN A 100 -2.90 -4.31 6.08
N SER A 101 -2.19 -3.46 5.32
CA SER A 101 -1.66 -2.20 5.83
C SER A 101 -1.86 -1.04 4.85
N ILE A 102 -1.77 0.16 5.37
CA ILE A 102 -1.62 1.37 4.56
C ILE A 102 -0.40 2.15 5.04
N ALA A 103 0.46 2.55 4.09
CA ALA A 103 1.69 3.29 4.35
C ALA A 103 1.50 4.77 4.05
N LEU A 104 1.82 5.64 5.00
CA LEU A 104 1.92 7.08 4.78
C LEU A 104 3.30 7.41 4.23
N LEU A 105 3.35 7.85 2.98
CA LEU A 105 4.56 8.29 2.28
C LEU A 105 4.54 9.82 2.21
N GLU A 106 5.55 10.48 2.77
CA GLU A 106 5.63 11.94 2.78
C GLU A 106 7.06 12.44 2.94
N GLY A 107 7.47 13.35 2.05
CA GLY A 107 8.79 13.96 2.08
C GLY A 107 9.93 12.96 1.87
N GLY A 108 9.80 12.07 0.89
CA GLY A 108 10.87 11.15 0.48
C GLY A 108 10.96 9.85 1.29
N LYS A 109 10.04 9.59 2.24
CA LYS A 109 10.13 8.44 3.14
C LYS A 109 8.77 7.93 3.61
N VAL A 110 8.78 6.68 4.08
CA VAL A 110 7.67 6.08 4.85
C VAL A 110 7.65 6.73 6.23
N ARG A 111 6.59 7.49 6.53
CA ARG A 111 6.40 8.16 7.83
C ARG A 111 5.75 7.26 8.86
N GLN A 112 4.74 6.52 8.44
CA GLN A 112 3.94 5.71 9.34
C GLN A 112 3.29 4.56 8.57
N ILE A 113 3.09 3.44 9.26
CA ILE A 113 2.31 2.31 8.78
C ILE A 113 1.10 2.15 9.71
N PHE A 114 -0.06 1.88 9.13
CA PHE A 114 -1.28 1.53 9.85
C PHE A 114 -1.73 0.14 9.41
N HIS A 115 -2.25 -0.64 10.34
CA HIS A 115 -2.70 -2.02 10.08
C HIS A 115 -4.22 -2.12 10.20
N LYS A 116 -4.84 -2.86 9.29
CA LYS A 116 -6.27 -3.20 9.35
C LYS A 116 -6.55 -3.93 10.66
N ARG A 117 -7.56 -3.48 11.41
CA ARG A 117 -7.89 -4.00 12.76
C ARG A 117 -9.00 -5.04 12.73
N LEU A 118 -9.97 -4.87 11.84
CA LEU A 118 -11.08 -5.79 11.65
C LEU A 118 -10.86 -6.52 10.33
N LEU A 119 -10.53 -7.81 10.42
CA LEU A 119 -10.23 -8.66 9.28
C LEU A 119 -11.51 -9.43 8.92
N PRO A 120 -12.13 -9.16 7.75
CA PRO A 120 -13.32 -9.88 7.34
C PRO A 120 -12.95 -11.31 6.93
N THR A 121 -13.70 -12.28 7.44
CA THR A 121 -13.56 -13.72 7.11
C THR A 121 -14.88 -14.37 6.72
N TYR A 122 -15.77 -13.55 6.21
CA TYR A 122 -17.10 -13.95 5.77
C TYR A 122 -17.23 -13.68 4.28
N ASP A 123 -18.18 -14.38 3.66
CA ASP A 123 -18.48 -14.27 2.23
C ASP A 123 -17.25 -14.60 1.36
N VAL A 124 -16.77 -13.64 0.58
CA VAL A 124 -15.63 -13.82 -0.36
C VAL A 124 -14.27 -13.48 0.25
N PHE A 125 -14.23 -13.06 1.52
CA PHE A 125 -13.01 -12.61 2.19
C PHE A 125 -12.42 -13.69 3.10
N ASP A 126 -11.11 -13.89 3.00
CA ASP A 126 -10.34 -14.79 3.87
C ASP A 126 -9.07 -14.07 4.36
N GLU A 127 -9.25 -13.18 5.35
CA GLU A 127 -8.17 -12.33 5.89
C GLU A 127 -7.70 -12.69 7.31
N ASN A 128 -8.24 -13.73 7.97
CA ASN A 128 -7.73 -14.19 9.29
C ASN A 128 -6.38 -14.86 9.21
#